data_AF-A0A838U6U2-F1
#
_entry.id   AF-A0A838U6U2-F1
#
_cell.length_a   1.000
_cell.length_b   1.000
_cell.length_c   1.000
_cell.angle_alpha   90.00
_cell.angle_beta   90.00
_cell.angle_gamma   90.00
#
_symmetry.space_group_name_H-M   'P 1'
#
loop_
_entity.id
_entity.type
_entity.pdbx_description
1 polymer ?
#
loop_
_entity_poly.entity_id
_entity_poly.type
_entity_poly.pdbx_seq_one_letter_code
_entity_poly.pdbx_strand_id
1 'polypeptide(L)'
;VNREERKLINKVFDFSETTVKEAMVPRTEIVGISVDCSLADVASAVQTHGLSRLPVYRESLDEIVGVVYAKDVLNSLVDPAGFDLAGITRKPRYVVDTAKLEDVLRQMQKEKFHFGFVVDEHGGVEGIITLEDLLEEIVGDISDEHDEEVNEQIAPLGNGSYMLDGGVAVRDLNRRLNLNLPVSEAYTTVAGFLLSEAGQMLAAGEVVPFNGHVFRIQKVEKRRIIEIKLEKVETAQENA
;
A
#
# COMPACT_ATOMS: atom_id res chain seq x y z
N VAL A 1 23.73 -3.75 -14.51
CA VAL A 1 22.52 -4.07 -13.74
C VAL A 1 22.56 -3.27 -12.44
N ASN A 2 21.79 -2.19 -12.39
CA ASN A 2 21.58 -1.36 -11.19
C ASN A 2 20.93 -2.21 -10.08
N ARG A 3 21.03 -1.78 -8.80
CA ARG A 3 20.43 -2.46 -7.64
C ARG A 3 18.90 -2.61 -7.81
N GLU A 4 18.25 -1.63 -8.42
CA GLU A 4 16.81 -1.64 -8.72
C GLU A 4 16.46 -2.62 -9.84
N GLU A 5 17.22 -2.62 -10.94
CA GLU A 5 17.07 -3.63 -12.00
C GLU A 5 17.25 -5.05 -11.46
N ARG A 6 18.20 -5.28 -10.54
CA ARG A 6 18.37 -6.60 -9.89
C ARG A 6 17.17 -6.98 -9.03
N LYS A 7 16.57 -6.03 -8.32
CA LYS A 7 15.35 -6.28 -7.52
C LYS A 7 14.19 -6.67 -8.41
N LEU A 8 13.97 -5.93 -9.51
CA LEU A 8 12.90 -6.23 -10.46
C LEU A 8 13.10 -7.61 -11.10
N ILE A 9 14.33 -7.94 -11.50
CA ILE A 9 14.65 -9.26 -12.06
C ILE A 9 14.32 -10.37 -11.05
N ASN A 10 14.68 -10.21 -9.77
CA ASN A 10 14.34 -11.20 -8.75
C ASN A 10 12.82 -11.32 -8.55
N LYS A 11 12.08 -10.21 -8.50
CA LYS A 11 10.61 -10.22 -8.41
C LYS A 11 9.95 -10.93 -9.59
N VAL A 12 10.50 -10.82 -10.81
CA VAL A 12 9.99 -11.56 -11.97
C VAL A 12 10.16 -13.07 -11.77
N PHE A 13 11.27 -13.52 -11.17
CA PHE A 13 11.44 -14.93 -10.84
C PHE A 13 10.48 -15.37 -9.73
N ASP A 14 10.34 -14.57 -8.66
CA ASP A 14 9.41 -14.87 -7.57
C ASP A 14 7.97 -14.95 -8.10
N PHE A 15 7.54 -13.98 -8.92
CA PHE A 15 6.24 -13.96 -9.59
C PHE A 15 5.92 -15.23 -10.38
N SER A 16 6.92 -15.80 -11.07
CA SER A 16 6.71 -17.04 -11.82
C SER A 16 6.46 -18.27 -10.92
N GLU A 17 6.88 -18.20 -9.67
CA GLU A 17 6.70 -19.25 -8.67
C GLU A 17 5.55 -18.98 -7.69
N THR A 18 5.09 -17.74 -7.55
CA THR A 18 3.96 -17.37 -6.70
C THR A 18 2.64 -17.96 -7.24
N THR A 19 1.77 -18.38 -6.32
CA THR A 19 0.42 -18.87 -6.61
C THR A 19 -0.63 -17.78 -6.47
N VAL A 20 -1.79 -17.96 -7.12
CA VAL A 20 -2.93 -17.03 -7.00
C VAL A 20 -3.35 -16.86 -5.54
N LYS A 21 -3.35 -17.94 -4.76
CA LYS A 21 -3.70 -17.93 -3.34
C LYS A 21 -2.87 -16.94 -2.51
N GLU A 22 -1.61 -16.74 -2.89
CA GLU A 22 -0.67 -15.86 -2.18
C GLU A 22 -0.85 -14.37 -2.51
N ALA A 23 -1.41 -14.05 -3.69
CA ALA A 23 -1.57 -12.67 -4.17
C ALA A 23 -3.04 -12.20 -4.27
N MET A 24 -4.01 -13.08 -4.05
CA MET A 24 -5.43 -12.72 -4.14
C MET A 24 -5.88 -11.84 -2.98
N VAL A 25 -6.92 -11.04 -3.21
CA VAL A 25 -7.70 -10.44 -2.14
C VAL A 25 -8.54 -11.54 -1.47
N PRO A 26 -8.35 -11.83 -0.18
CA PRO A 26 -9.05 -12.91 0.50
C PRO A 26 -10.56 -12.70 0.54
N ARG A 27 -11.34 -13.79 0.57
CA ARG A 27 -12.82 -13.75 0.65
C ARG A 27 -13.36 -12.82 1.74
N THR A 28 -12.69 -12.79 2.89
CA THR A 28 -13.08 -11.96 4.05
C THR A 28 -12.99 -10.46 3.80
N GLU A 29 -12.24 -10.05 2.78
CA GLU A 29 -12.01 -8.65 2.41
C GLU A 29 -12.81 -8.24 1.16
N ILE A 30 -13.52 -9.19 0.54
CA ILE A 30 -14.36 -8.90 -0.61
C ILE A 30 -15.54 -8.02 -0.21
N VAL A 31 -15.60 -6.84 -0.80
CA VAL A 31 -16.79 -5.99 -0.81
C VAL A 31 -17.62 -6.32 -2.04
N GLY A 32 -18.78 -6.95 -1.85
CA GLY A 32 -19.73 -7.28 -2.91
C GLY A 32 -21.13 -6.75 -2.63
N ILE A 33 -21.98 -6.78 -3.64
CA ILE A 33 -23.38 -6.36 -3.58
C ILE A 33 -24.33 -7.52 -3.93
N SER A 34 -25.54 -7.49 -3.37
CA SER A 34 -26.60 -8.43 -3.72
C SER A 34 -27.21 -8.07 -5.09
N VAL A 35 -27.71 -9.08 -5.81
CA VAL A 35 -28.54 -8.89 -7.03
C VAL A 35 -29.80 -8.06 -6.79
N ASP A 36 -30.27 -7.96 -5.55
CA ASP A 36 -31.48 -7.23 -5.20
C ASP A 36 -31.21 -5.76 -4.82
N CYS A 37 -29.95 -5.30 -4.91
CA CYS A 37 -29.56 -3.94 -4.59
C CYS A 37 -30.17 -2.91 -5.56
N SER A 38 -30.58 -1.77 -5.01
CA SER A 38 -31.00 -0.61 -5.81
C SER A 38 -29.79 0.13 -6.38
N LEU A 39 -30.02 0.98 -7.39
CA LEU A 39 -28.97 1.87 -7.93
C LEU A 39 -28.30 2.70 -6.82
N ALA A 40 -29.08 3.16 -5.84
CA ALA A 40 -28.55 3.95 -4.73
C ALA A 40 -27.59 3.14 -3.85
N ASP A 41 -27.91 1.87 -3.57
CA ASP A 41 -27.06 0.97 -2.78
C ASP A 41 -25.74 0.70 -3.51
N VAL A 42 -25.83 0.41 -4.82
CA VAL A 42 -24.64 0.17 -5.66
C VAL A 42 -23.77 1.41 -5.76
N ALA A 43 -24.36 2.58 -5.99
CA ALA A 43 -23.63 3.85 -6.05
C ALA A 43 -22.97 4.19 -4.71
N SER A 44 -23.67 3.94 -3.60
CA SER A 44 -23.11 4.11 -2.25
C SER A 44 -21.92 3.18 -2.04
N ALA A 45 -22.01 1.90 -2.41
CA ALA A 45 -20.90 0.96 -2.27
C ALA A 45 -19.66 1.40 -3.08
N VAL A 46 -19.86 1.83 -4.33
CA VAL A 46 -18.78 2.38 -5.17
C VAL A 46 -18.13 3.60 -4.52
N GLN A 47 -18.93 4.54 -4.02
CA GLN A 47 -18.43 5.78 -3.41
C GLN A 47 -17.70 5.52 -2.08
N THR A 48 -18.26 4.66 -1.22
CA THR A 48 -17.71 4.39 0.12
C THR A 48 -16.38 3.63 0.03
N HIS A 49 -16.26 2.68 -0.89
CA HIS A 49 -15.09 1.81 -0.97
C HIS A 49 -14.10 2.20 -2.07
N GLY A 50 -14.45 3.14 -2.97
CA GLY A 50 -13.57 3.59 -4.05
C GLY A 50 -13.26 2.52 -5.10
N LEU A 51 -14.06 1.45 -5.15
CA LEU A 51 -13.76 0.28 -5.98
C LEU A 51 -14.24 0.47 -7.42
N SER A 52 -13.36 0.12 -8.38
CA SER A 52 -13.67 0.17 -9.81
C SER A 52 -14.60 -0.97 -10.26
N ARG A 53 -14.64 -2.07 -9.51
CA ARG A 53 -15.39 -3.29 -9.82
C ARG A 53 -15.97 -3.87 -8.53
N LEU A 54 -17.22 -4.30 -8.58
CA LEU A 54 -17.94 -4.89 -7.45
C LEU A 54 -18.49 -6.27 -7.85
N PRO A 55 -18.12 -7.33 -7.13
CA PRO A 55 -18.81 -8.61 -7.19
C PRO A 55 -20.31 -8.46 -6.96
N VAL A 56 -21.10 -9.17 -7.76
CA VAL A 56 -22.54 -9.33 -7.57
C VAL A 56 -22.83 -10.76 -7.19
N TYR A 57 -23.50 -10.96 -6.07
CA TYR A 57 -23.87 -12.27 -5.55
C TYR A 57 -25.36 -12.37 -5.27
N ARG A 58 -25.87 -13.59 -5.10
CA ARG A 58 -27.27 -13.82 -4.71
C ARG A 58 -27.45 -13.87 -3.20
N GLU A 59 -27.37 -15.05 -2.60
CA GLU A 59 -27.52 -15.24 -1.15
C GLU A 59 -26.18 -15.07 -0.42
N SER A 60 -25.09 -15.48 -1.05
CA SER A 60 -23.75 -15.41 -0.50
C SER A 60 -22.69 -15.37 -1.61
N LEU A 61 -21.44 -15.12 -1.24
CA LEU A 61 -20.30 -15.14 -2.17
C LEU A 61 -20.01 -16.54 -2.79
N ASP A 62 -20.69 -17.60 -2.35
CA ASP A 62 -20.65 -18.90 -3.06
C ASP A 62 -21.54 -18.90 -4.31
N GLU A 63 -22.48 -17.95 -4.40
CA GLU A 63 -23.39 -17.77 -5.53
C GLU A 63 -23.08 -16.47 -6.27
N ILE A 64 -21.89 -16.42 -6.88
CA ILE A 64 -21.49 -15.29 -7.72
C ILE A 64 -22.31 -15.25 -9.00
N VAL A 65 -22.96 -14.12 -9.23
CA VAL A 65 -23.72 -13.83 -10.45
C VAL A 65 -22.84 -13.12 -11.48
N GLY A 66 -21.90 -12.30 -11.02
CA GLY A 66 -20.95 -11.62 -11.90
C GLY A 66 -20.24 -10.44 -11.24
N VAL A 67 -19.90 -9.45 -12.06
CA VAL A 67 -19.19 -8.24 -11.63
C VAL A 67 -19.77 -7.01 -12.34
N VAL A 68 -19.93 -5.93 -11.59
CA VAL A 68 -20.36 -4.62 -12.08
C VAL A 68 -19.19 -3.66 -12.04
N TYR A 69 -19.10 -2.78 -13.03
CA TYR A 69 -18.02 -1.80 -13.10
C TYR A 69 -18.58 -0.44 -12.67
N ALA A 70 -17.84 0.28 -11.84
CA ALA A 70 -18.23 1.59 -11.32
C ALA A 70 -18.66 2.56 -12.43
N LYS A 71 -17.96 2.56 -13.57
CA LYS A 71 -18.31 3.40 -14.72
C LYS A 71 -19.72 3.16 -15.28
N ASP A 72 -20.24 1.94 -15.21
CA ASP A 72 -21.58 1.64 -15.71
C ASP A 72 -22.63 2.12 -14.72
N VAL A 73 -22.33 2.04 -13.42
CA VAL A 73 -23.16 2.62 -12.35
C VAL A 73 -23.25 4.14 -12.52
N LEU A 74 -22.13 4.80 -12.81
CA LEU A 74 -22.10 6.25 -13.09
C LEU A 74 -22.99 6.61 -14.29
N ASN A 75 -22.97 5.81 -15.36
CA ASN A 75 -23.86 6.04 -16.51
C ASN A 75 -25.34 5.90 -16.11
N SER A 76 -25.68 4.91 -15.27
CA SER A 76 -27.05 4.72 -14.76
C SER A 76 -27.51 5.82 -13.80
N LEU A 77 -26.60 6.55 -13.14
CA LEU A 77 -26.98 7.72 -12.33
C LEU A 77 -27.43 8.91 -13.18
N VAL A 78 -26.97 9.00 -14.43
CA VAL A 78 -27.40 10.04 -15.38
C VAL A 78 -28.80 9.76 -15.94
N ASP A 79 -29.15 8.48 -16.12
CA ASP A 79 -30.50 8.03 -16.49
C ASP A 79 -31.00 6.91 -15.55
N PRO A 80 -31.53 7.27 -14.36
CA PRO A 80 -31.96 6.30 -13.36
C PRO A 80 -33.15 5.44 -13.80
N ALA A 81 -33.95 5.91 -14.76
CA ALA A 81 -35.15 5.20 -15.21
C ALA A 81 -34.82 3.91 -15.97
N GLY A 82 -33.60 3.80 -16.50
CA GLY A 82 -33.09 2.63 -17.22
C GLY A 82 -32.20 1.71 -16.40
N PHE A 83 -32.12 1.87 -15.07
CA PHE A 83 -31.25 1.02 -14.26
C PHE A 83 -31.74 -0.43 -14.24
N ASP A 84 -30.89 -1.30 -14.80
CA ASP A 84 -31.03 -2.74 -14.74
C ASP A 84 -29.68 -3.32 -14.31
N LEU A 85 -29.60 -3.74 -13.04
CA LEU A 85 -28.39 -4.33 -12.47
C LEU A 85 -27.96 -5.58 -13.26
N ALA A 86 -28.92 -6.41 -13.67
CA ALA A 86 -28.62 -7.62 -14.44
C ALA A 86 -28.05 -7.27 -15.82
N GLY A 87 -28.57 -6.21 -16.45
CA GLY A 87 -28.11 -5.70 -17.74
C GLY A 87 -26.67 -5.16 -17.74
N ILE A 88 -26.22 -4.60 -16.62
CA ILE A 88 -24.84 -4.09 -16.47
C ILE A 88 -23.89 -5.10 -15.81
N THR A 89 -24.42 -6.22 -15.28
CA THR A 89 -23.62 -7.28 -14.67
C THR A 89 -22.94 -8.12 -15.75
N ARG A 90 -21.61 -8.22 -15.67
CA ARG A 90 -20.82 -9.05 -16.58
C ARG A 90 -20.59 -10.43 -15.98
N LYS A 91 -20.55 -11.44 -16.84
CA LYS A 91 -20.31 -12.83 -16.43
C LYS A 91 -19.00 -12.96 -15.63
N PRO A 92 -19.00 -13.78 -14.56
CA PRO A 92 -17.80 -14.00 -13.77
C PRO A 92 -16.74 -14.75 -14.59
N ARG A 93 -15.48 -14.46 -14.29
CA ARG A 93 -14.31 -15.20 -14.78
C ARG A 93 -13.66 -15.87 -13.58
N TYR A 94 -13.27 -17.13 -13.73
CA TYR A 94 -12.73 -17.91 -12.63
C TYR A 94 -11.29 -18.31 -12.90
N VAL A 95 -10.51 -18.36 -11.82
CA VAL A 95 -9.13 -18.82 -11.77
C VAL A 95 -8.97 -19.74 -10.56
N VAL A 96 -8.05 -20.71 -10.63
CA VAL A 96 -7.82 -21.66 -9.53
C VAL A 96 -6.78 -21.09 -8.58
N ASP A 97 -7.00 -21.23 -7.26
CA ASP A 97 -6.10 -20.73 -6.21
C ASP A 97 -4.65 -21.28 -6.33
N THR A 98 -4.51 -22.54 -6.74
CA THR A 98 -3.20 -23.20 -6.93
C THR A 98 -2.49 -22.83 -8.24
N ALA A 99 -3.13 -22.05 -9.14
CA ALA A 99 -2.49 -21.66 -10.40
C ALA A 99 -1.33 -20.69 -10.16
N LYS A 100 -0.30 -20.73 -11.02
CA LYS A 100 0.81 -19.77 -10.97
C LYS A 100 0.36 -18.41 -11.50
N LEU A 101 0.89 -17.33 -10.96
CA LEU A 101 0.53 -15.97 -11.40
C LEU A 101 0.85 -15.72 -12.87
N GLU A 102 1.94 -16.30 -13.40
CA GLU A 102 2.29 -16.15 -14.82
C GLU A 102 1.25 -16.77 -15.77
N ASP A 103 0.65 -17.89 -15.37
CA ASP A 103 -0.37 -18.57 -16.15
C ASP A 103 -1.67 -17.76 -16.14
N VAL A 104 -2.05 -17.24 -14.97
CA VAL A 104 -3.22 -16.38 -14.84
C VAL A 104 -3.05 -15.07 -15.60
N LEU A 105 -1.87 -14.45 -15.57
CA LEU A 105 -1.57 -13.26 -16.36
C LEU A 105 -1.74 -13.54 -17.87
N ARG A 106 -1.21 -14.66 -18.37
CA ARG A 106 -1.39 -15.08 -19.77
C ARG A 106 -2.86 -15.33 -20.10
N GLN A 107 -3.61 -15.96 -19.18
CA GLN A 107 -5.04 -16.19 -19.34
C GLN A 107 -5.81 -14.87 -19.43
N MET A 108 -5.58 -13.95 -18.50
CA MET A 108 -6.17 -12.60 -18.48
C MET A 108 -5.91 -11.84 -19.79
N GLN A 109 -4.67 -11.88 -20.28
CA GLN A 109 -4.29 -11.24 -21.56
C GLN A 109 -4.99 -11.88 -22.77
N LYS A 110 -5.03 -13.22 -22.82
CA LYS A 110 -5.63 -13.97 -23.93
C LYS A 110 -7.14 -13.79 -24.00
N GLU A 111 -7.81 -13.86 -22.85
CA GLU A 111 -9.27 -13.77 -22.73
C GLU A 111 -9.77 -12.33 -22.53
N LYS A 112 -8.85 -11.36 -22.38
CA LYS A 112 -9.11 -9.92 -22.23
C LYS A 112 -10.02 -9.59 -21.04
N PHE A 113 -9.69 -10.11 -19.87
CA PHE A 113 -10.32 -9.75 -18.60
C PHE A 113 -9.28 -9.33 -17.57
N HIS A 114 -9.65 -8.43 -16.66
CA HIS A 114 -8.74 -7.87 -15.64
C HIS A 114 -9.22 -8.17 -14.21
N PHE A 115 -10.27 -8.98 -14.04
CA PHE A 115 -10.87 -9.29 -12.75
C PHE A 115 -11.35 -10.74 -12.77
N GLY A 116 -10.88 -11.54 -11.83
CA GLY A 116 -11.22 -12.95 -11.68
C GLY A 116 -11.65 -13.29 -10.27
N PHE A 117 -12.56 -14.25 -10.15
CA PHE A 117 -12.92 -14.90 -8.91
C PHE A 117 -12.00 -16.11 -8.70
N VAL A 118 -11.38 -16.19 -7.55
CA VAL A 118 -10.47 -17.29 -7.18
C VAL A 118 -11.29 -18.39 -6.54
N VAL A 119 -11.12 -19.62 -7.04
CA VAL A 119 -11.82 -20.80 -6.52
C VAL A 119 -10.86 -21.90 -6.09
N ASP A 120 -11.26 -22.64 -5.07
CA ASP A 120 -10.60 -23.86 -4.61
C ASP A 120 -10.99 -25.08 -5.49
N GLU A 121 -10.46 -26.25 -5.14
CA GLU A 121 -10.76 -27.53 -5.81
C GLU A 121 -12.22 -28.00 -5.65
N HIS A 122 -12.96 -27.42 -4.71
CA HIS A 122 -14.36 -27.71 -4.44
C HIS A 122 -15.31 -26.72 -5.14
N GLY A 123 -14.77 -25.69 -5.81
CA GLY A 123 -15.52 -24.63 -6.48
C GLY A 123 -15.99 -23.53 -5.53
N GLY A 124 -15.52 -23.52 -4.28
CA GLY A 124 -15.77 -22.45 -3.32
C GLY A 124 -14.94 -21.22 -3.66
N VAL A 125 -15.53 -20.03 -3.56
CA VAL A 125 -14.81 -18.77 -3.79
C VAL A 125 -13.91 -18.46 -2.61
N GLU A 126 -12.60 -18.47 -2.81
CA GLU A 126 -11.60 -18.13 -1.78
C GLU A 126 -11.17 -16.66 -1.82
N GLY A 127 -11.41 -15.97 -2.93
CA GLY A 127 -10.95 -14.60 -3.13
C GLY A 127 -11.28 -14.01 -4.49
N ILE A 128 -10.68 -12.86 -4.77
CA ILE A 128 -10.66 -12.24 -6.10
C ILE A 128 -9.23 -11.87 -6.45
N ILE A 129 -8.93 -11.79 -7.74
CA ILE A 129 -7.65 -11.31 -8.23
C ILE A 129 -7.84 -10.43 -9.45
N THR A 130 -7.04 -9.38 -9.53
CA THR A 130 -7.07 -8.38 -10.60
C THR A 130 -5.76 -8.36 -11.37
N LEU A 131 -5.79 -7.77 -12.57
CA LEU A 131 -4.56 -7.58 -13.34
C LEU A 131 -3.59 -6.66 -12.59
N GLU A 132 -4.15 -5.69 -11.88
CA GLU A 132 -3.44 -4.74 -11.03
C GLU A 132 -2.65 -5.48 -9.92
N ASP A 133 -3.29 -6.42 -9.22
CA ASP A 133 -2.62 -7.26 -8.18
C ASP A 133 -1.46 -8.08 -8.78
N LEU A 134 -1.65 -8.67 -9.98
CA LEU A 134 -0.59 -9.42 -10.66
C LEU A 134 0.60 -8.55 -11.05
N LEU A 135 0.35 -7.30 -11.45
CA LEU A 135 1.40 -6.36 -11.81
C LEU A 135 2.14 -5.85 -10.56
N GLU A 136 1.44 -5.69 -9.45
CA GLU A 136 2.01 -5.32 -8.15
C GLU A 136 3.03 -6.34 -7.66
N GLU A 137 2.82 -7.64 -7.89
CA GLU A 137 3.81 -8.65 -7.51
C GLU A 137 5.15 -8.52 -8.28
N ILE A 138 5.10 -8.05 -9.53
CA ILE A 138 6.29 -7.84 -10.37
C ILE A 138 6.95 -6.50 -10.06
N VAL A 139 6.15 -5.44 -10.02
CA VAL A 139 6.63 -4.05 -9.91
C VAL A 139 6.86 -3.68 -8.44
N GLY A 140 6.12 -4.26 -7.52
CA GLY A 140 5.84 -3.75 -6.17
C GLY A 140 4.69 -2.76 -6.18
N ASP A 141 4.35 -2.24 -5.00
CA ASP A 141 3.57 -1.01 -4.87
C ASP A 141 4.06 0.00 -5.92
N ILE A 142 3.23 0.30 -6.92
CA ILE A 142 3.45 1.46 -7.79
C ILE A 142 3.01 2.67 -6.97
N SER A 143 3.71 2.92 -5.87
CA SER A 143 3.50 4.07 -5.01
C SER A 143 4.83 4.48 -4.39
N ASP A 144 5.61 5.08 -5.28
CA ASP A 144 6.60 6.14 -5.05
C ASP A 144 5.90 7.44 -4.54
N GLU A 145 4.58 7.43 -4.26
CA GLU A 145 3.83 8.59 -3.74
C GLU A 145 4.06 8.80 -2.23
N HIS A 146 4.41 7.75 -1.47
CA HIS A 146 4.93 7.91 -0.11
C HIS A 146 6.38 8.39 -0.07
N ASP A 147 7.13 8.25 -1.17
CA ASP A 147 8.47 8.82 -1.27
C ASP A 147 8.40 10.34 -1.45
N GLU A 148 7.37 10.92 -2.06
CA GLU A 148 7.13 12.39 -2.03
C GLU A 148 6.80 12.91 -0.62
N GLU A 149 5.90 12.26 0.12
CA GLU A 149 5.59 12.63 1.52
C GLU A 149 6.81 12.47 2.45
N VAL A 150 7.58 11.39 2.31
CA VAL A 150 8.83 11.17 3.05
C VAL A 150 9.96 12.12 2.57
N ASN A 151 9.97 12.53 1.30
CA ASN A 151 10.86 13.59 0.78
C ASN A 151 10.55 14.96 1.40
N GLU A 152 9.27 15.31 1.56
CA GLU A 152 8.86 16.53 2.26
C GLU A 152 9.25 16.48 3.75
N GLN A 153 9.17 15.29 4.36
CA GLN A 153 9.52 15.10 5.76
C GLN A 153 11.04 14.94 6.03
N ILE A 154 11.88 14.70 5.01
CA ILE A 154 13.34 14.54 5.13
C ILE A 154 14.04 15.45 4.10
N ALA A 155 14.23 16.72 4.45
CA ALA A 155 14.81 17.72 3.57
C ALA A 155 16.34 17.87 3.80
N PRO A 156 17.19 17.67 2.77
CA PRO A 156 18.63 17.94 2.91
C PRO A 156 18.90 19.45 3.02
N LEU A 157 19.76 19.85 3.97
CA LEU A 157 20.09 21.26 4.20
C LEU A 157 21.39 21.70 3.48
N GLY A 158 21.97 20.83 2.65
CA GLY A 158 23.36 20.95 2.20
C GLY A 158 24.32 20.46 3.29
N ASN A 159 25.63 20.38 3.02
CA ASN A 159 26.70 20.00 3.98
C ASN A 159 26.61 18.61 4.67
N GLY A 160 25.70 17.74 4.27
CA GLY A 160 25.52 16.42 4.89
C GLY A 160 24.59 16.42 6.11
N SER A 161 23.90 17.53 6.37
CA SER A 161 22.82 17.61 7.37
C SER A 161 21.43 17.55 6.73
N TYR A 162 20.45 17.15 7.54
CA TYR A 162 19.04 16.99 7.14
C TYR A 162 18.13 17.71 8.13
N MET A 163 17.02 18.24 7.63
CA MET A 163 15.85 18.63 8.41
C MET A 163 14.83 17.49 8.34
N LEU A 164 14.32 17.07 9.49
CA LEU A 164 13.39 15.97 9.64
C LEU A 164 12.09 16.48 10.27
N ASP A 165 10.94 16.05 9.76
CA ASP A 165 9.68 16.12 10.50
C ASP A 165 9.72 15.15 11.69
N GLY A 166 9.23 15.58 12.85
CA GLY A 166 9.22 14.74 14.05
C GLY A 166 8.33 13.47 13.93
N GLY A 167 7.39 13.48 13.00
CA GLY A 167 6.48 12.40 12.65
C GLY A 167 7.07 11.34 11.73
N VAL A 168 8.25 11.56 11.13
CA VAL A 168 8.93 10.54 10.29
C VAL A 168 9.03 9.22 11.05
N ALA A 169 8.67 8.10 10.42
CA ALA A 169 8.83 6.80 11.04
C ALA A 169 10.31 6.41 11.13
N VAL A 170 10.71 5.79 12.24
CA VAL A 170 12.11 5.36 12.47
C VAL A 170 12.58 4.41 11.37
N ARG A 171 11.68 3.54 10.89
CA ARG A 171 11.96 2.58 9.79
C ARG A 171 12.32 3.29 8.48
N ASP A 172 11.63 4.39 8.16
CA ASP A 172 11.84 5.10 6.90
C ASP A 172 13.10 5.96 6.96
N LEU A 173 13.38 6.58 8.11
CA LEU A 173 14.65 7.27 8.34
C LEU A 173 15.85 6.31 8.22
N ASN A 174 15.73 5.09 8.78
CA ASN A 174 16.76 4.05 8.64
C ASN A 174 16.93 3.59 7.19
N ARG A 175 15.84 3.39 6.46
CA ARG A 175 15.86 2.98 5.05
C ARG A 175 16.59 4.01 4.19
N ARG A 176 16.35 5.30 4.44
CA ARG A 176 16.89 6.40 3.63
C ARG A 176 18.32 6.80 3.99
N LEU A 177 18.62 6.91 5.29
CA LEU A 177 19.89 7.47 5.77
C LEU A 177 20.82 6.44 6.43
N ASN A 178 20.39 5.17 6.55
CA ASN A 178 21.17 4.06 7.08
C ASN A 178 21.73 4.32 8.50
N LEU A 179 20.90 4.94 9.37
CA LEU A 179 21.29 5.37 10.73
C LEU A 179 21.28 4.24 11.77
N ASN A 180 20.66 3.10 11.46
CA ASN A 180 20.50 1.96 12.36
C ASN A 180 19.90 2.34 13.74
N LEU A 181 18.90 3.23 13.72
CA LEU A 181 18.11 3.55 14.90
C LEU A 181 17.35 2.31 15.38
N PRO A 182 17.22 2.07 16.70
CA PRO A 182 16.49 0.93 17.21
C PRO A 182 15.01 1.03 16.85
N VAL A 183 14.40 -0.10 16.51
CA VAL A 183 12.95 -0.19 16.29
C VAL A 183 12.34 -0.85 17.51
N SER A 184 11.32 -0.22 18.09
CA SER A 184 10.67 -0.66 19.33
C SER A 184 9.16 -0.52 19.21
N GLU A 185 8.39 -1.33 19.94
CA GLU A 185 6.94 -1.13 20.05
C GLU A 185 6.58 0.12 20.87
N ALA A 186 7.52 0.66 21.65
CA ALA A 186 7.31 1.85 22.48
C ALA A 186 7.21 3.15 21.67
N TYR A 187 7.68 3.16 20.42
CA TYR A 187 7.67 4.34 19.56
C TYR A 187 7.66 3.97 18.07
N THR A 188 6.96 4.76 17.27
CA THR A 188 6.94 4.60 15.81
C THR A 188 7.78 5.65 15.10
N THR A 189 7.81 6.87 15.64
CA THR A 189 8.39 8.05 14.98
C THR A 189 9.74 8.45 15.57
N VAL A 190 10.51 9.24 14.82
CA VAL A 190 11.80 9.79 15.26
C VAL A 190 11.64 10.65 16.50
N ALA A 191 10.60 11.49 16.59
CA ALA A 191 10.32 12.22 17.83
C ALA A 191 10.06 11.28 19.02
N GLY A 192 9.31 10.19 18.81
CA GLY A 192 9.06 9.18 19.85
C GLY A 192 10.34 8.48 20.30
N PHE A 193 11.20 8.11 19.35
CA PHE A 193 12.53 7.58 19.62
C PHE A 193 13.37 8.56 20.46
N LEU A 194 13.46 9.83 20.08
CA LEU A 194 14.28 10.83 20.80
C LEU A 194 13.78 11.09 22.22
N LEU A 195 12.45 11.12 22.43
CA LEU A 195 11.87 11.24 23.77
C LEU A 195 12.15 10.00 24.61
N SER A 196 12.07 8.81 24.00
CA SER A 196 12.38 7.53 24.67
C SER A 196 13.86 7.46 25.06
N GLU A 197 14.76 7.90 24.17
CA GLU A 197 16.21 7.90 24.41
C GLU A 197 16.61 8.93 25.48
N ALA A 198 16.00 10.12 25.44
CA ALA A 198 16.25 11.17 26.43
C ALA A 198 15.60 10.89 27.80
N GLY A 199 14.56 10.04 27.85
CA GLY A 199 13.81 9.74 29.07
C GLY A 199 13.01 10.93 29.64
N GLN A 200 12.91 12.03 28.90
CA GLN A 200 12.24 13.27 29.32
C GLN A 200 11.68 14.03 28.11
N MET A 201 10.85 15.04 28.39
CA MET A 201 10.36 15.96 27.37
C MET A 201 11.51 16.84 26.87
N LEU A 202 11.65 16.94 25.55
CA LEU A 202 12.67 17.77 24.91
C LEU A 202 12.13 19.15 24.50
N ALA A 203 12.98 20.17 24.63
CA ALA A 203 12.72 21.54 24.21
C ALA A 203 13.53 21.93 22.96
N ALA A 204 13.09 22.99 22.26
CA ALA A 204 13.83 23.53 21.13
C ALA A 204 15.24 23.99 21.57
N GLY A 205 16.25 23.63 20.78
CA GLY A 205 17.67 23.86 21.06
C GLY A 205 18.37 22.67 21.71
N GLU A 206 17.65 21.72 22.30
CA GLU A 206 18.24 20.53 22.91
C GLU A 206 18.75 19.54 21.87
N VAL A 207 19.69 18.69 22.31
CA VAL A 207 20.47 17.82 21.45
C VAL A 207 20.51 16.41 22.02
N VAL A 208 20.28 15.42 21.16
CA VAL A 208 20.39 13.99 21.48
C VAL A 208 21.42 13.36 20.54
N PRO A 209 22.62 12.99 21.03
CA PRO A 209 23.60 12.27 20.23
C PRO A 209 23.25 10.78 20.16
N PHE A 210 23.36 10.18 18.97
CA PHE A 210 23.13 8.76 18.77
C PHE A 210 23.90 8.23 17.55
N ASN A 211 24.63 7.11 17.70
CA ASN A 211 25.37 6.42 16.63
C ASN A 211 26.17 7.34 15.69
N GLY A 212 26.96 8.27 16.24
CA GLY A 212 27.79 9.19 15.44
C GLY A 212 27.00 10.29 14.72
N HIS A 213 25.73 10.49 15.10
CA HIS A 213 24.87 11.56 14.64
C HIS A 213 24.36 12.38 15.83
N VAL A 214 23.92 13.60 15.53
CA VAL A 214 23.42 14.59 16.48
C VAL A 214 22.04 15.00 16.01
N PHE A 215 21.03 14.70 16.83
CA PHE A 215 19.66 15.14 16.60
C PHE A 215 19.41 16.40 17.43
N ARG A 216 19.28 17.55 16.78
CA ARG A 216 19.00 18.84 17.42
C ARG A 216 17.54 19.22 17.21
N ILE A 217 16.81 19.39 18.30
CA ILE A 217 15.41 19.80 18.26
C ILE A 217 15.34 21.25 17.79
N GLN A 218 14.73 21.50 16.64
CA GLN A 218 14.59 22.86 16.09
C GLN A 218 13.31 23.51 16.56
N LYS A 219 12.20 22.77 16.53
CA LYS A 219 10.89 23.30 16.84
C LYS A 219 10.02 22.29 17.57
N VAL A 220 9.39 22.77 18.64
CA VAL A 220 8.40 22.04 19.42
C VAL A 220 7.12 22.86 19.43
N GLU A 221 6.00 22.25 19.04
CA GLU A 221 4.68 22.85 19.15
C GLU A 221 3.87 22.15 20.22
N LYS A 222 3.47 22.92 21.24
CA LYS A 222 2.84 22.45 22.48
C LYS A 222 3.73 21.43 23.21
N ARG A 223 3.59 20.15 22.87
CA ARG A 223 4.32 19.01 23.45
C ARG A 223 4.83 18.03 22.37
N ARG A 224 4.73 18.40 21.09
CA ARG A 224 5.17 17.59 19.97
C ARG A 224 6.41 18.21 19.35
N ILE A 225 7.48 17.43 19.25
CA ILE A 225 8.63 17.77 18.42
C ILE A 225 8.16 17.69 16.97
N ILE A 226 8.31 18.78 16.23
CA ILE A 226 7.86 18.87 14.84
C ILE A 226 9.01 19.03 13.86
N GLU A 227 10.13 19.66 14.25
CA GLU A 227 11.31 19.78 13.39
C GLU A 227 12.59 19.37 14.14
N ILE A 228 13.39 18.53 13.50
CA ILE A 228 14.65 18.00 14.04
C ILE A 228 15.74 18.19 12.98
N LYS A 229 16.82 18.85 13.35
CA LYS A 229 18.02 18.90 12.52
C LYS A 229 18.91 17.70 12.85
N LEU A 230 19.22 16.90 11.85
CA LEU A 230 20.16 15.78 11.94
C LEU A 230 21.51 16.19 11.36
N GLU A 231 22.56 16.02 12.14
CA GLU A 231 23.94 16.35 11.77
C GLU A 231 24.83 15.13 12.01
N LYS A 232 25.79 14.86 11.12
CA LYS A 232 26.83 13.87 11.40
C LYS A 232 27.85 14.48 12.36
N VAL A 233 28.33 13.72 13.33
CA VAL A 233 29.48 14.14 14.14
C VAL A 233 30.69 14.14 13.20
N GLU A 234 31.21 15.31 12.85
CA GLU A 234 32.53 15.39 12.24
C GLU A 234 33.54 14.89 13.28
N THR A 235 34.10 13.71 13.06
CA THR A 235 35.30 13.29 13.77
C THR A 235 36.39 14.28 13.38
N ALA A 236 36.77 15.17 14.28
CA ALA A 236 37.98 15.97 14.11
C ALA A 236 39.12 14.97 13.82
N GLN A 237 39.73 15.09 12.63
CA GLN A 237 40.99 14.41 12.36
C GLN A 237 41.97 14.91 13.41
N GLU A 238 42.32 14.05 14.37
CA GLU A 238 43.54 14.19 15.15
C GLU A 238 44.70 14.15 14.17
N ASN A 239 45.13 15.34 13.73
CA ASN A 239 46.41 15.49 13.07
C ASN A 239 47.49 15.21 14.11
N ALA A 240 48.35 14.25 13.75
CA ALA A 240 49.58 13.87 14.42
C ALA A 240 50.52 15.04 14.71
#